data_AF-A0A533B7Y1-F1
#
_entry.id   AF-A0A533B7Y1-F1
#
_cell.length_a   1.000
_cell.length_b   1.000
_cell.length_c   1.000
_cell.angle_alpha   90.00
_cell.angle_beta   90.00
_cell.angle_gamma   90.00
#
_symmetry.space_group_name_H-M   'P 1'
#
loop_
_entity.id
_entity.type
_entity.pdbx_description
1 polymer ?
#
loop_
_entity_poly.entity_id
_entity_poly.type
_entity_poly.pdbx_seq_one_letter_code
_entity_poly.pdbx_strand_id
1 'polypeptide(L)'
;MTTAEKIIEKRKSVEEDRINPHLWSIVLAGGEGKRLAPMIKRWLGEERPKQYCAFTGTRSMLQHTVDRADCLTVPEQRVTVVGAHYQEEATR
;
A
#
# COMPACT_ATOMS: atom_id res chain seq x y z
N MET A 1 6.45 17.80 31.53
CA MET A 1 6.51 17.08 30.25
C MET A 1 5.91 17.95 29.15
N THR A 2 6.69 18.29 28.14
CA THR A 2 6.29 19.12 27.00
C THR A 2 5.36 18.34 26.06
N THR A 3 4.60 19.05 25.23
CA THR A 3 3.73 18.45 24.20
C THR A 3 4.50 17.52 23.25
N ALA A 4 5.76 17.83 22.96
CA ALA A 4 6.63 17.00 22.11
C ALA A 4 6.96 15.64 22.77
N GLU A 5 7.26 15.62 24.07
CA GLU A 5 7.55 14.38 24.80
C GLU A 5 6.35 13.43 24.84
N LYS A 6 5.13 13.97 25.02
CA LYS A 6 3.89 13.16 24.97
C LYS A 6 3.63 12.53 23.59
N ILE A 7 4.00 13.23 22.50
CA ILE A 7 3.85 12.72 21.13
C ILE A 7 4.83 11.57 20.87
N ILE A 8 6.07 11.70 21.37
CA ILE A 8 7.09 10.66 21.23
C ILE A 8 6.70 9.39 22.00
N GLU A 9 6.22 9.53 23.24
CA GLU A 9 5.77 8.40 24.07
C GLU A 9 4.62 7.63 23.41
N LYS A 10 3.63 8.37 22.88
CA LYS A 10 2.47 7.76 22.21
C LYS A 10 2.84 7.09 20.88
N ARG A 11 3.89 7.55 20.19
CA ARG A 11 4.43 6.87 19.01
C ARG A 11 5.13 5.57 19.40
N LYS A 12 5.95 5.57 20.47
CA LYS A 12 6.60 4.36 20.96
C LYS A 12 5.59 3.26 21.33
N SER A 13 4.53 3.60 22.07
CA SER A 13 3.53 2.62 22.47
C SER A 13 2.77 2.02 21.27
N VAL A 14 2.48 2.84 20.24
CA VAL A 14 1.84 2.36 18.99
C VAL A 14 2.80 1.49 18.18
N GLU A 15 4.09 1.79 18.19
CA GLU A 15 5.12 0.97 17.53
C GLU A 15 5.25 -0.40 18.22
N GLU A 16 5.26 -0.43 19.56
CA GLU A 16 5.34 -1.68 20.34
C GLU A 16 4.12 -2.59 20.13
N ASP A 17 2.91 -2.03 20.07
CA ASP A 17 1.68 -2.79 19.75
C ASP A 17 1.69 -3.38 18.32
N ARG A 18 2.47 -2.78 17.40
CA ARG A 18 2.64 -3.30 16.02
C ARG A 18 3.61 -4.47 15.94
N ILE A 19 4.46 -4.67 16.95
CA ILE A 19 5.40 -5.80 17.00
C ILE A 19 4.67 -7.02 17.55
N ASN A 20 3.73 -7.55 16.76
CA ASN A 20 3.21 -8.89 16.96
C ASN A 20 3.96 -9.84 16.02
N PRO A 21 4.89 -10.68 16.52
CA PRO A 21 5.71 -11.55 15.66
C PRO A 21 4.89 -12.56 14.86
N HIS A 22 3.62 -12.76 15.21
CA HIS A 22 2.70 -13.71 14.56
C HIS A 22 1.73 -13.05 13.59
N LEU A 23 1.63 -11.72 13.55
CA LEU A 23 0.74 -11.01 12.63
C LEU A 23 1.48 -10.64 11.34
N TRP A 24 0.87 -10.98 10.20
CA TRP A 24 1.42 -10.69 8.87
C TRP A 24 0.38 -10.02 7.99
N SER A 25 0.82 -9.03 7.23
CA SER A 25 0.00 -8.37 6.21
C SER A 25 0.34 -8.92 4.82
N ILE A 26 -0.65 -9.48 4.13
CA ILE A 26 -0.49 -9.95 2.74
C ILE A 26 -1.32 -9.06 1.81
N VAL A 27 -0.65 -8.30 0.95
CA VAL A 27 -1.28 -7.41 -0.03
C VAL A 27 -1.28 -8.09 -1.40
N LEU A 28 -2.46 -8.37 -1.94
CA LEU A 28 -2.62 -9.04 -3.24
C LEU A 28 -2.90 -8.03 -4.36
N ALA A 29 -1.95 -7.88 -5.27
CA ALA A 29 -1.96 -6.92 -6.37
C ALA A 29 -1.79 -7.59 -7.75
N GLY A 30 -2.18 -8.86 -7.88
CA GLY A 30 -2.04 -9.66 -9.10
C GLY A 30 -3.18 -9.56 -10.12
N GLY A 31 -4.23 -8.78 -9.86
CA GLY A 31 -5.39 -8.72 -10.75
C GLY A 31 -5.11 -7.95 -12.05
N GLU A 32 -5.54 -8.46 -13.20
CA GLU A 32 -5.34 -7.81 -14.51
C GLU A 32 -6.18 -6.54 -14.72
N GLY A 33 -7.23 -6.31 -13.92
CA GLY A 33 -8.00 -5.05 -14.00
C GLY A 33 -8.86 -4.88 -15.27
N LYS A 34 -9.11 -5.94 -16.05
CA LYS A 34 -9.79 -5.93 -17.37
C LYS A 34 -11.10 -5.14 -17.43
N ARG A 35 -11.92 -5.17 -16.38
CA ARG A 35 -13.24 -4.51 -16.37
C ARG A 35 -13.14 -2.98 -16.51
N LEU A 36 -12.11 -2.37 -15.93
CA LEU A 36 -11.90 -0.92 -15.97
C LEU A 36 -10.93 -0.50 -17.07
N ALA A 37 -10.29 -1.44 -17.77
CA ALA A 37 -9.28 -1.14 -18.78
C ALA A 37 -9.73 -0.14 -19.85
N PRO A 38 -10.96 -0.22 -20.43
CA PRO A 38 -11.40 0.77 -21.42
C PRO A 38 -11.54 2.19 -20.84
N MET A 39 -12.04 2.28 -19.60
CA MET A 39 -12.19 3.56 -18.90
C MET A 39 -10.82 4.16 -18.55
N ILE A 40 -9.91 3.33 -18.03
CA ILE A 40 -8.55 3.73 -17.69
C ILE A 40 -7.80 4.19 -18.95
N LYS A 41 -7.91 3.46 -20.06
CA LYS A 41 -7.32 3.84 -21.35
C LYS A 41 -7.83 5.18 -21.86
N ARG A 42 -9.12 5.43 -21.74
CA ARG A 42 -9.71 6.73 -22.11
C ARG A 42 -9.21 7.88 -21.21
N TRP A 43 -8.95 7.59 -19.94
CA TRP A 43 -8.51 8.58 -18.97
C TRP A 43 -7.01 8.87 -19.03
N LEU A 44 -6.17 7.83 -19.07
CA LEU A 44 -4.70 7.91 -19.02
C LEU A 44 -4.04 7.90 -20.41
N GLY A 45 -4.78 7.52 -21.46
CA GLY A 45 -4.21 7.29 -22.80
C GLY A 45 -3.53 5.93 -22.96
N GLU A 46 -3.40 5.15 -21.89
CA GLU A 46 -2.75 3.84 -21.86
C GLU A 46 -3.53 2.82 -21.02
N GLU A 47 -3.30 1.54 -21.27
CA GLU A 47 -3.85 0.48 -20.43
C GLU A 47 -2.94 0.28 -19.21
N ARG A 48 -3.50 0.52 -18.02
CA ARG A 48 -2.82 0.29 -16.75
C ARG A 48 -3.75 -0.46 -15.78
N PRO A 49 -3.29 -1.50 -15.06
CA PRO A 49 -4.11 -2.16 -14.06
C PRO A 49 -4.53 -1.19 -12.95
N LYS A 50 -5.76 -1.37 -12.45
CA LYS A 50 -6.39 -0.43 -11.50
C LYS A 50 -5.59 -0.19 -10.22
N GLN A 51 -4.83 -1.19 -9.75
CA GLN A 51 -4.04 -1.10 -8.53
C GLN A 51 -2.88 -0.11 -8.65
N TYR A 52 -2.40 0.15 -9.87
CA TYR A 52 -1.31 1.09 -10.15
C TYR A 52 -1.81 2.48 -10.59
N CYS A 53 -3.12 2.67 -10.65
CA CYS A 53 -3.73 3.95 -11.02
C CYS A 53 -3.87 4.86 -9.81
N ALA A 54 -3.55 6.15 -9.99
CA ALA A 54 -3.80 7.21 -9.00
C ALA A 54 -5.18 7.84 -9.21
N PHE A 55 -6.25 7.09 -8.91
CA PHE A 55 -7.63 7.60 -9.07
C PHE A 55 -7.93 8.81 -8.18
N THR A 56 -7.20 8.94 -7.07
CA THR A 56 -7.36 10.02 -6.10
C THR A 56 -5.99 10.57 -5.72
N GLY A 57 -5.75 11.85 -6.01
CA GLY A 57 -4.48 12.50 -5.71
C GLY A 57 -3.33 11.97 -6.58
N THR A 58 -2.16 11.75 -5.98
CA THR A 58 -0.92 11.41 -6.70
C THR A 58 -0.42 9.99 -6.47
N ARG A 59 -1.05 9.23 -5.55
CA ARG A 59 -0.60 7.89 -5.15
C ARG A 59 -1.47 6.82 -5.78
N SER A 60 -0.86 5.67 -6.08
CA SER A 60 -1.58 4.52 -6.59
C SER A 60 -2.44 3.86 -5.50
N MET A 61 -3.46 3.12 -5.91
CA MET A 61 -4.27 2.32 -4.98
C MET A 61 -3.43 1.28 -4.20
N LEU A 62 -2.35 0.78 -4.81
CA LEU A 62 -1.39 -0.10 -4.17
C LEU A 62 -0.64 0.63 -3.05
N GLN A 63 -0.07 1.80 -3.32
CA GLN A 63 0.64 2.61 -2.32
C GLN A 63 -0.28 2.93 -1.12
N HIS A 64 -1.53 3.35 -1.39
CA HIS A 64 -2.52 3.55 -0.33
C HIS A 64 -2.86 2.28 0.47
N THR A 65 -2.74 1.10 -0.12
CA THR A 65 -3.02 -0.17 0.56
C THR A 65 -1.83 -0.62 1.40
N VAL A 66 -0.61 -0.41 0.89
CA VAL A 66 0.65 -0.64 1.61
C VAL A 66 0.72 0.25 2.85
N ASP A 67 0.43 1.55 2.72
CA ASP A 67 0.41 2.48 3.87
C ASP A 67 -0.59 2.06 4.97
N ARG A 68 -1.73 1.49 4.57
CA ARG A 68 -2.72 0.95 5.51
C ARG A 68 -2.25 -0.35 6.16
N ALA A 69 -1.56 -1.21 5.42
CA ALA A 69 -0.97 -2.44 5.97
C ALA A 69 0.12 -2.12 7.01
N ASP A 70 0.91 -1.07 6.78
CA ASP A 70 1.95 -0.61 7.70
C ASP A 70 1.40 0.02 8.98
N CYS A 71 0.11 0.34 8.98
CA CYS A 71 -0.58 0.70 10.22
C CYS A 71 -0.86 -0.52 11.13
N LEU A 72 -0.79 -1.74 10.60
CA LEU A 72 -1.16 -2.98 11.30
C LEU A 72 0.05 -3.86 11.66
N THR A 73 1.06 -3.90 10.79
CA THR A 73 2.28 -4.71 10.95
C THR A 73 3.50 -3.91 10.57
N VAL A 74 4.67 -4.26 11.10
CA VAL A 74 5.93 -3.65 10.64
C VAL A 74 6.21 -4.01 9.17
N PRO A 75 6.95 -3.17 8.41
CA PRO A 75 7.22 -3.40 6.99
C PRO A 75 7.86 -4.76 6.66
N GLU A 76 8.64 -5.31 7.60
CA GLU A 76 9.31 -6.62 7.50
C GLU A 76 8.33 -7.80 7.57
N GLN A 77 7.15 -7.59 8.16
CA GLN A 77 6.07 -8.58 8.28
C GLN A 77 4.95 -8.38 7.24
N ARG A 78 5.26 -7.65 6.17
CA ARG A 78 4.34 -7.39 5.07
C ARG A 78 4.88 -7.98 3.78
N VAL A 79 4.06 -8.80 3.13
CA VAL A 79 4.35 -9.37 1.81
C VAL A 79 3.37 -8.78 0.78
N THR A 80 3.91 -8.25 -0.31
CA THR A 80 3.11 -7.79 -1.45
C THR A 80 3.28 -8.76 -2.61
N VAL A 81 2.18 -9.38 -3.04
CA VAL A 81 2.17 -10.34 -4.15
C VAL A 81 1.69 -9.64 -5.42
N VAL A 82 2.55 -9.60 -6.43
CA VAL A 82 2.29 -8.95 -7.72
C VAL A 82 2.42 -9.96 -8.86
N GLY A 83 1.67 -9.75 -9.94
CA GLY A 83 1.90 -10.53 -11.16
C GLY A 83 3.26 -10.18 -11.75
N ALA A 84 4.02 -11.18 -12.21
CA ALA A 84 5.38 -10.99 -12.72
C ALA A 84 5.50 -9.90 -13.80
N HIS A 85 4.50 -9.79 -14.67
CA HIS A 85 4.44 -8.78 -15.73
C HIS A 85 4.26 -7.33 -15.23
N TYR A 86 3.99 -7.13 -13.94
CA TYR A 86 3.76 -5.81 -13.33
C TYR A 86 4.78 -5.46 -12.25
N GLN A 87 5.91 -6.16 -12.18
CA GLN A 87 6.94 -5.92 -11.16
C GLN A 87 7.43 -4.46 -11.16
N GLU A 88 7.72 -3.90 -12.33
CA GLU A 88 8.21 -2.52 -12.45
C GLU A 88 7.18 -1.50 -11.95
N GLU A 89 5.91 -1.67 -12.37
CA GLU A 89 4.80 -0.81 -11.97
C GLU A 89 4.52 -0.89 -10.46
N ALA A 90 4.77 -2.04 -9.84
CA ALA A 90 4.60 -2.23 -8.40
C ALA A 90 5.69 -1.59 -7.54
N THR A 91 6.86 -1.33 -8.12
CA THR A 91 8.00 -0.68 -7.45
C THR A 91 8.06 0.84 -7.67
N ARG A 92 7.13 1.39 -8.44
CA ARG A 92 7.04 2.80 -8.81
C ARG A 92 6.31 3.64 -7.75
#